data_AF-A0A024BSD3-F1
#
_entry.id   AF-A0A024BSD3-F1
#
_cell.length_a   1.000
_cell.length_b   1.000
_cell.length_c   1.000
_cell.angle_alpha   90.00
_cell.angle_beta   90.00
_cell.angle_gamma   90.00
#
_symmetry.space_group_name_H-M   'P 1'
#
loop_
_entity.id
_entity.type
_entity.pdbx_description
1 polymer ?
#
loop_
_entity_poly.entity_id
_entity_poly.type
_entity_poly.pdbx_seq_one_letter_code
_entity_poly.pdbx_strand_id
1 'polypeptide(L)'
;LFNSRNELLLQKRSPQKVTFPNHVTNTCCSHPLHEITEEREETNGVGVRRAAARRLNYELGIPLEEAHPDSFQYLTRIHYRDPGDGKWGE
;
A
#
# COMPACT_ATOMS: atom_id res chain seq x y z
N LEU A 1 -3.13 -8.94 -0.54
CA LEU A 1 -3.04 -9.84 0.63
C LEU A 1 -4.09 -10.91 0.46
N PHE A 2 -3.68 -12.18 0.49
CA PHE A 2 -4.60 -13.30 0.38
C PHE A 2 -4.65 -14.05 1.71
N ASN A 3 -5.82 -14.53 2.10
CA ASN A 3 -5.93 -15.45 3.22
C ASN A 3 -5.62 -16.90 2.77
N SER A 4 -5.65 -17.85 3.71
CA SER A 4 -5.39 -19.28 3.44
C SER A 4 -6.43 -19.95 2.53
N ARG A 5 -7.53 -19.28 2.20
CA ARG A 5 -8.55 -19.73 1.24
C ARG A 5 -8.37 -19.13 -0.15
N ASN A 6 -7.26 -18.44 -0.42
CA ASN A 6 -6.97 -17.70 -1.65
C ASN A 6 -7.96 -16.57 -1.96
N GLU A 7 -8.59 -15.99 -0.94
CA GLU A 7 -9.48 -14.83 -1.10
C GLU A 7 -8.67 -13.54 -0.95
N LEU A 8 -8.86 -12.60 -1.87
CA LEU A 8 -8.21 -11.29 -1.85
C LEU A 8 -8.93 -10.36 -0.86
N LEU A 9 -8.19 -9.78 0.08
CA LEU A 9 -8.70 -8.69 0.90
C LEU A 9 -8.77 -7.40 0.09
N LEU A 10 -9.98 -6.89 -0.11
CA LEU A 10 -10.27 -5.59 -0.75
C LEU A 10 -10.54 -4.53 0.31
N GLN A 11 -10.20 -3.27 0.04
CA GLN A 11 -10.61 -2.13 0.86
C GLN A 11 -11.64 -1.28 0.10
N LYS A 12 -12.63 -0.75 0.82
CA LYS A 12 -13.41 0.40 0.36
C LYS A 12 -12.82 1.67 0.97
N ARG A 13 -12.36 2.58 0.13
CA ARG A 13 -11.79 3.86 0.57
C ARG A 13 -12.83 4.70 1.30
N SER A 14 -12.43 5.40 2.36
CA SER A 14 -13.33 6.29 3.08
C SER A 14 -13.76 7.48 2.19
N PRO A 15 -14.92 8.10 2.47
CA PRO A 15 -15.36 9.30 1.75
C PRO A 15 -14.47 10.52 1.98
N GLN A 16 -13.58 10.50 2.98
CA GLN A 16 -12.65 11.59 3.29
C GLN A 16 -11.32 11.50 2.51
N LYS A 17 -11.09 10.44 1.72
CA LYS A 17 -9.87 10.33 0.90
C LYS A 17 -9.91 11.40 -0.20
N VAL A 18 -8.80 12.13 -0.36
CA VAL A 18 -8.65 13.18 -1.38
C VAL A 18 -8.77 12.60 -2.79
N THR A 19 -7.99 11.57 -3.11
CA THR A 19 -8.12 10.82 -4.37
C THR A 19 -9.08 9.64 -4.20
N PHE A 20 -9.93 9.40 -5.20
CA PHE A 20 -10.79 8.22 -5.29
C PHE A 20 -11.60 7.88 -4.02
N PRO A 21 -12.36 8.81 -3.42
CA PRO A 21 -13.22 8.50 -2.28
C PRO A 21 -14.24 7.42 -2.64
N ASN A 22 -14.63 6.58 -1.67
CA ASN A 22 -15.61 5.49 -1.82
C ASN A 22 -15.29 4.36 -2.81
N HIS A 23 -14.16 4.42 -3.52
CA HIS A 23 -13.78 3.36 -4.47
C HIS A 23 -13.37 2.08 -3.74
N VAL A 24 -13.72 0.93 -4.31
CA VAL A 24 -13.18 -0.36 -3.91
C VAL A 24 -11.87 -0.58 -4.65
N THR A 25 -10.82 -0.94 -3.92
CA THR A 25 -9.48 -1.19 -4.46
C THR A 25 -8.84 -2.39 -3.76
N ASN A 26 -7.62 -2.75 -4.16
CA ASN A 26 -6.83 -3.81 -3.50
C ASN A 26 -6.54 -3.48 -2.03
N THR A 27 -5.89 -4.41 -1.34
CA THR A 27 -5.74 -4.40 0.13
C THR A 27 -5.23 -3.07 0.70
N CYS A 28 -4.16 -2.50 0.15
CA CYS A 28 -3.58 -1.24 0.61
C CYS A 28 -2.70 -0.65 -0.49
N CYS A 29 -2.83 0.66 -0.72
CA CYS A 29 -2.03 1.45 -1.67
C CYS A 29 -1.58 2.75 -1.03
N SER A 30 -0.28 3.03 -1.08
CA SER A 30 0.34 4.23 -0.52
C SER A 30 1.77 4.35 -1.05
N HIS A 31 2.53 5.31 -0.54
CA HIS A 31 3.88 5.62 -0.96
C HIS A 31 4.91 5.31 0.15
N PRO A 32 6.14 4.90 -0.21
CA PRO A 32 7.28 5.04 0.69
C PRO A 32 7.55 6.52 0.97
N LEU A 33 8.04 6.84 2.16
CA LEU A 33 8.33 8.20 2.60
C LEU A 33 9.82 8.50 2.57
N HIS A 34 10.17 9.71 2.11
CA HIS A 34 11.57 10.13 2.04
C HIS A 34 12.16 10.42 3.43
N GLU A 35 11.32 10.85 4.36
CA GLU A 35 11.67 11.20 5.73
C GLU A 35 12.02 9.97 6.58
N ILE A 36 11.57 8.78 6.17
CA ILE A 36 11.88 7.50 6.83
C ILE A 36 13.07 6.88 6.11
N THR A 37 14.23 6.89 6.76
CA THR A 37 15.50 6.49 6.12
C THR A 37 15.45 5.05 5.60
N GLU A 38 14.82 4.17 6.35
CA GLU A 38 14.70 2.75 6.08
C GLU A 38 13.78 2.45 4.88
N GLU A 39 12.87 3.37 4.53
CA GLU A 39 11.98 3.25 3.36
C GLU A 39 12.65 3.67 2.06
N ARG A 40 13.81 4.33 2.14
CA ARG A 40 14.63 4.70 0.98
C ARG A 40 15.52 3.56 0.50
N GLU A 41 15.60 2.45 1.23
CA GLU A 41 16.49 1.36 0.87
C GLU A 41 15.93 0.53 -0.30
N GLU A 42 16.65 0.56 -1.42
CA GLU A 42 16.21 -0.07 -2.67
C GLU A 42 16.56 -1.56 -2.75
N THR A 43 17.50 -2.03 -1.94
CA THR A 43 17.98 -3.42 -1.95
C THR A 43 16.81 -4.40 -1.84
N ASN A 44 16.57 -5.18 -2.90
CA ASN A 44 15.46 -6.14 -2.98
C ASN A 44 14.08 -5.53 -2.60
N GLY A 45 13.88 -4.25 -2.91
CA GLY A 45 12.65 -3.52 -2.60
C GLY A 45 12.32 -3.44 -1.11
N VAL A 46 13.30 -3.57 -0.21
CA VAL A 46 13.04 -3.63 1.25
C VAL A 46 12.37 -2.35 1.77
N GLY A 47 12.71 -1.19 1.23
CA GLY A 47 12.12 0.09 1.64
C GLY A 47 10.62 0.16 1.38
N VAL A 48 10.17 -0.29 0.19
CA VAL A 48 8.73 -0.35 -0.12
C VAL A 48 8.00 -1.44 0.66
N ARG A 49 8.68 -2.55 1.02
CA ARG A 49 8.11 -3.59 1.91
C ARG A 49 7.90 -3.04 3.33
N ARG A 50 8.83 -2.24 3.85
CA ARG A 50 8.69 -1.52 5.13
C ARG A 50 7.55 -0.51 5.09
N ALA A 51 7.44 0.26 4.00
CA ALA A 51 6.32 1.17 3.79
C ALA A 51 4.97 0.43 3.77
N ALA A 52 4.90 -0.71 3.09
CA ALA A 52 3.70 -1.54 3.05
C ALA A 52 3.29 -2.04 4.45
N ALA A 53 4.23 -2.54 5.25
CA ALA A 53 3.99 -2.94 6.63
C ALA A 53 3.41 -1.81 7.48
N ARG A 54 4.05 -0.63 7.46
CA ARG A 54 3.59 0.57 8.18
C ARG A 54 2.17 0.98 7.77
N ARG A 55 1.86 0.94 6.47
CA ARG A 55 0.55 1.38 5.96
C ARG A 55 -0.55 0.37 6.22
N LEU A 56 -0.26 -0.93 6.18
CA LEU A 56 -1.22 -1.96 6.61
C LEU A 56 -1.57 -1.81 8.10
N ASN A 57 -0.59 -1.53 8.95
CA ASN A 57 -0.84 -1.22 10.36
C ASN A 57 -1.69 0.05 10.52
N TYR A 58 -1.31 1.14 9.86
CA TYR A 58 -2.02 2.41 9.96
C TYR A 58 -3.46 2.37 9.42
N GLU A 59 -3.69 1.71 8.27
CA GLU A 59 -4.99 1.74 7.60
C GLU A 59 -5.94 0.62 8.02
N LEU A 60 -5.39 -0.57 8.31
CA LEU A 60 -6.19 -1.78 8.58
C LEU A 60 -5.99 -2.32 10.00
N GLY A 61 -5.09 -1.72 10.79
CA GLY A 61 -4.79 -2.18 12.15
C GLY A 61 -4.03 -3.51 12.21
N ILE A 62 -3.47 -3.99 11.09
CA ILE A 62 -2.72 -5.24 11.06
C ILE A 62 -1.43 -5.06 11.89
N PRO A 63 -1.17 -5.88 12.91
CA PRO A 63 0.02 -5.75 13.74
C PRO A 63 1.32 -5.90 12.92
N LEU A 64 2.39 -5.19 13.33
CA LEU A 64 3.67 -5.21 12.59
C LEU A 64 4.35 -6.58 12.64
N GLU A 65 4.09 -7.35 13.68
CA GLU A 65 4.51 -8.74 13.82
C GLU A 65 3.85 -9.67 12.80
N GLU A 66 2.63 -9.36 12.35
CA GLU A 66 1.92 -10.10 11.30
C GLU A 66 2.28 -9.60 9.89
N ALA A 67 2.58 -8.30 9.78
CA ALA A 67 2.98 -7.64 8.54
C ALA A 67 4.50 -7.44 8.44
N HIS A 68 5.30 -8.47 8.76
CA HIS A 68 6.75 -8.36 8.70
C HIS A 68 7.23 -8.12 7.25
N PRO A 69 8.18 -7.20 6.98
CA PRO A 69 8.66 -6.89 5.62
C PRO A 69 9.14 -8.11 4.82
N ASP A 70 9.65 -9.15 5.47
CA ASP A 70 10.12 -10.38 4.80
C ASP A 70 8.99 -11.31 4.34
N SER A 71 7.76 -11.10 4.82
CA SER A 71 6.58 -11.82 4.35
C SER A 71 6.03 -11.27 3.03
N PHE A 72 6.52 -10.12 2.55
CA PHE A 72 6.07 -9.52 1.30
C PHE A 72 6.86 -10.03 0.12
N GLN A 73 6.14 -10.46 -0.92
CA GLN A 73 6.70 -10.83 -2.21
C GLN A 73 6.62 -9.63 -3.18
N TYR A 74 7.78 -9.03 -3.47
CA TYR A 74 7.88 -8.00 -4.49
C TYR A 74 7.90 -8.64 -5.88
N LEU A 75 6.87 -8.37 -6.68
CA LEU A 75 6.69 -9.00 -8.00
C LEU A 75 7.28 -8.16 -9.13
N THR A 76 6.83 -6.92 -9.29
CA THR A 76 7.16 -6.08 -10.45
C THR A 76 6.81 -4.61 -10.18
N ARG A 77 7.01 -3.75 -11.18
CA ARG A 77 6.61 -2.34 -11.18
C ARG A 77 5.67 -2.07 -12.34
N ILE A 78 4.69 -1.21 -12.11
CA ILE A 78 3.75 -0.74 -13.12
C ILE A 78 3.79 0.79 -13.10
N HIS A 79 4.04 1.41 -14.25
CA HIS A 79 4.00 2.85 -14.43
C HIS A 79 2.64 3.22 -15.03
N TYR A 80 1.93 4.16 -14.40
CA TYR A 80 0.59 4.58 -14.81
C TYR A 80 0.39 6.08 -14.57
N ARG A 81 -0.72 6.60 -15.11
CA ARG A 81 -1.23 7.95 -14.86
C ARG A 81 -2.75 7.97 -14.99
N ASP A 82 -3.41 8.67 -14.08
CA ASP A 82 -4.83 8.99 -14.07
C ASP A 82 -5.02 10.50 -13.83
N PRO A 83 -5.60 11.25 -14.79
CA PRO A 83 -5.88 12.68 -14.60
C PRO A 83 -6.87 12.99 -13.46
N GLY A 84 -7.64 12.00 -12.99
CA GLY A 84 -8.56 12.14 -11.88
C GLY A 84 -9.68 13.16 -12.12
N ASP A 85 -9.96 14.03 -11.14
CA ASP A 85 -11.10 14.97 -11.17
C ASP A 85 -10.78 16.35 -11.77
N GLY A 86 -9.60 16.49 -12.39
CA GLY A 86 -9.09 17.76 -12.89
C GLY A 86 -8.41 18.65 -11.83
N LYS A 87 -8.44 18.25 -10.55
CA LYS A 87 -7.70 18.87 -9.45
C LYS A 87 -6.71 17.90 -8.80
N TRP A 88 -7.14 16.66 -8.57
CA TRP A 88 -6.37 15.59 -7.97
C TRP A 88 -6.41 14.35 -8.87
N GLY A 89 -5.25 13.73 -9.06
CA GLY A 89 -5.06 12.50 -9.82
C GLY A 89 -3.81 11.77 -9.31
N GLU A 90 -3.49 10.63 -9.90
CA GLU A 90 -2.30 9.83 -9.58
C GLU A 90 -1.46 9.53 -10.83
#